data_AF-A0A8S3G7J4-F1
#
_entry.id   AF-A0A8S3G7J4-F1
#
_cell.length_a   1.000
_cell.length_b   1.000
_cell.length_c   1.000
_cell.angle_alpha   90.00
_cell.angle_beta   90.00
_cell.angle_gamma   90.00
#
_symmetry.space_group_name_H-M   'P 1'
#
loop_
_entity.id
_entity.type
_entity.pdbx_description
1 polymer ?
#
loop_
_entity_poly.entity_id
_entity_poly.type
_entity_poly.pdbx_seq_one_letter_code
_entity_poly.pdbx_strand_id
1 'polypeptide(L)'
;MILMLDQNAYGEAEFYTLQTKSNHRISLTGQHLIAVQSSIGTIVYIPAEQVEVGRDSLYVLSSEGIVIVSPVVEISIETKMGYFAPLTMSGTLLVNNVVAGCFSHMHSHSLGQLVMAPIR
;
A
#
# COMPACT_ATOMS: atom_id res chain seq x y z
N MET A 1 9.53 9.21 -16.75
CA MET A 1 10.05 9.76 -15.47
C MET A 1 9.21 9.13 -14.36
N ILE A 2 9.83 8.44 -13.40
CA ILE A 2 9.11 7.95 -12.22
C ILE A 2 9.29 9.02 -11.14
N LEU A 3 8.18 9.55 -10.62
CA LEU A 3 8.20 10.53 -9.55
C LEU A 3 8.25 9.80 -8.20
N MET A 4 9.09 10.23 -7.27
CA MET A 4 9.15 9.71 -5.90
C MET A 4 8.56 10.76 -4.97
N LEU A 5 7.56 10.39 -4.16
CA LEU A 5 7.01 11.26 -3.12
C LEU A 5 7.96 11.36 -1.92
N ASP A 6 8.63 10.25 -1.62
CA ASP A 6 9.56 10.13 -0.51
C ASP A 6 10.58 9.03 -0.86
N GLN A 7 11.85 9.28 -0.55
CA GLN A 7 12.92 8.30 -0.76
C GLN A 7 14.09 8.59 0.17
N ASN A 8 14.63 7.54 0.75
CA ASN A 8 15.91 7.60 1.43
C ASN A 8 16.61 6.24 1.31
N ALA A 9 17.68 6.17 0.53
CA ALA A 9 18.40 4.93 0.28
C ALA A 9 19.28 4.48 1.46
N TYR A 10 19.59 5.38 2.40
CA TYR A 10 20.51 5.13 3.52
C TYR A 10 19.85 5.36 4.90
N GLY A 11 18.57 5.69 4.92
CA GLY A 11 17.79 5.85 6.14
C GLY A 11 17.24 4.52 6.61
N GLU A 12 17.23 4.33 7.93
CA GLU A 12 16.46 3.26 8.55
C GLU A 12 15.00 3.69 8.70
N ALA A 13 14.09 2.78 8.37
CA ALA A 13 12.66 2.95 8.60
C ALA A 13 12.06 1.66 9.14
N GLU A 14 10.99 1.81 9.91
CA GLU A 14 10.19 0.69 10.38
C GLU A 14 9.20 0.27 9.29
N PHE A 15 9.20 -1.01 8.96
CA PHE A 15 8.34 -1.61 7.94
C PHE A 15 7.37 -2.59 8.58
N TYR A 16 6.10 -2.42 8.23
CA TYR A 16 5.02 -3.37 8.49
C TYR A 16 4.96 -4.34 7.33
N THR A 17 5.24 -5.60 7.62
CA THR A 17 5.19 -6.70 6.68
C THR A 17 3.90 -7.47 6.90
N LEU A 18 2.96 -7.28 5.98
CA LEU A 18 1.64 -7.88 5.98
C LEU A 18 1.68 -9.16 5.13
N GLN A 19 1.22 -10.27 5.69
CA GLN A 19 1.12 -11.54 4.99
C GLN A 19 -0.34 -11.99 4.93
N THR A 20 -0.76 -12.36 3.73
CA THR A 20 -2.13 -12.81 3.47
C THR A 20 -2.26 -14.33 3.46
N LYS A 21 -3.48 -14.82 3.60
CA LYS A 21 -3.80 -16.26 3.54
C LYS A 21 -3.40 -16.91 2.21
N SER A 22 -3.39 -16.14 1.13
CA SER A 22 -2.92 -16.58 -0.19
C SER A 22 -1.40 -16.55 -0.35
N ASN A 23 -0.63 -16.45 0.74
CA ASN A 23 0.84 -16.37 0.75
C ASN A 23 1.41 -15.16 0.00
N HIS A 24 0.66 -14.06 -0.10
CA HIS A 24 1.19 -12.81 -0.62
C HIS A 24 1.74 -11.98 0.54
N ARG A 25 2.86 -11.29 0.31
CA ARG A 25 3.55 -10.51 1.34
C ARG A 25 3.93 -9.14 0.79
N ILE A 26 3.60 -8.10 1.53
CA ILE A 26 3.99 -6.73 1.23
C ILE A 26 4.60 -6.07 2.47
N SER A 27 5.70 -5.34 2.27
CA SER A 27 6.36 -4.56 3.33
C SER A 27 6.25 -3.08 2.98
N LEU A 28 5.74 -2.27 3.90
CA LEU A 28 5.54 -0.85 3.71
C LEU A 28 5.72 -0.11 5.05
N THR A 29 6.08 1.18 5.00
CA THR A 29 6.20 2.00 6.22
C THR A 29 4.84 2.18 6.89
N GLY A 30 4.79 2.37 8.21
CA GLY A 30 3.53 2.45 8.98
C GLY A 30 2.48 3.42 8.40
N GLN A 31 2.91 4.57 7.90
CA GLN A 31 2.00 5.60 7.35
C GLN A 31 1.60 5.37 5.89
N HIS A 32 2.17 4.37 5.22
CA HIS A 32 1.87 4.12 3.81
C HIS A 32 0.46 3.53 3.66
N LEU A 33 -0.35 4.10 2.76
CA LEU A 33 -1.74 3.69 2.62
C LEU A 33 -1.86 2.40 1.80
N ILE A 34 -2.55 1.40 2.34
CA ILE A 34 -2.84 0.14 1.68
C ILE A 34 -4.35 -0.03 1.44
N ALA A 35 -4.69 -0.62 0.29
CA ALA A 35 -6.07 -0.93 -0.07
C ALA A 35 -6.55 -2.16 0.72
N VAL A 36 -7.51 -1.95 1.61
CA VAL A 36 -8.19 -3.00 2.38
C VAL A 36 -9.65 -3.11 1.99
N GLN A 37 -10.21 -4.30 2.10
CA GLN A 37 -11.65 -4.50 1.99
C GLN A 37 -12.31 -4.19 3.34
N SER A 38 -13.23 -3.22 3.34
CA SER A 38 -14.07 -2.92 4.49
C SER A 38 -15.13 -4.00 4.71
N SER A 39 -15.72 -4.06 5.90
CA SER A 39 -16.81 -4.98 6.27
C SER A 39 -18.05 -4.86 5.36
N ILE A 40 -18.22 -3.72 4.68
CA ILE A 40 -19.30 -3.47 3.71
C ILE A 40 -18.89 -3.80 2.25
N GLY A 41 -17.73 -4.40 2.04
CA GLY A 41 -17.23 -4.82 0.73
C GLY A 41 -16.62 -3.71 -0.14
N THR A 42 -16.49 -2.48 0.38
CA THR A 42 -15.87 -1.35 -0.32
C THR A 42 -14.36 -1.33 -0.12
N ILE A 43 -13.65 -0.75 -1.10
CA ILE A 43 -12.21 -0.48 -0.99
C ILE A 43 -12.01 0.74 -0.10
N VAL A 44 -11.19 0.60 0.93
CA VAL A 44 -10.75 1.70 1.79
C VAL A 44 -9.22 1.71 1.83
N TYR A 45 -8.64 2.90 1.91
CA TYR A 45 -7.20 3.07 2.07
C TYR A 45 -6.92 3.44 3.52
N ILE A 46 -6.17 2.58 4.21
CA ILE A 46 -5.76 2.83 5.60
C ILE A 46 -4.23 2.75 5.72
N PRO A 47 -3.61 3.46 6.68
CA PRO A 47 -2.20 3.29 7.00
C PRO A 47 -1.86 1.83 7.32
N ALA A 48 -0.68 1.37 6.91
CA ALA A 48 -0.20 0.01 7.18
C ALA A 48 -0.21 -0.36 8.67
N GLU A 49 0.08 0.61 9.54
CA GLU A 49 0.08 0.43 11.00
C GLU A 49 -1.32 0.20 11.59
N GLN A 50 -2.38 0.54 10.85
CA GLN A 50 -3.78 0.39 11.27
C GLN A 50 -4.41 -0.93 10.77
N VAL A 51 -3.67 -1.76 10.03
CA VAL A 51 -4.18 -3.04 9.53
C VAL A 51 -4.29 -4.05 10.67
N GLU A 52 -5.43 -4.73 10.77
CA GLU A 52 -5.70 -5.73 11.81
C GLU A 52 -5.82 -7.15 11.22
N VAL A 53 -5.07 -8.10 11.81
CA VAL A 53 -5.15 -9.54 11.47
C VAL A 53 -6.56 -10.07 11.72
N GLY A 54 -7.10 -10.82 10.76
CA GLY A 54 -8.42 -11.47 10.87
C GLY A 54 -9.62 -10.54 10.65
N ARG A 55 -9.42 -9.21 10.63
CA ARG A 55 -10.44 -8.23 10.29
C ARG A 55 -10.28 -7.74 8.86
N ASP A 56 -9.05 -7.36 8.49
CA ASP A 56 -8.79 -6.75 7.20
C ASP A 56 -8.34 -7.78 6.16
N SER A 57 -8.68 -7.50 4.92
CA SER A 57 -8.27 -8.30 3.77
C SER A 57 -7.69 -7.41 2.68
N LEU A 58 -6.63 -7.89 2.02
CA LEU A 58 -5.93 -7.14 0.97
C LEU A 58 -6.39 -7.58 -0.41
N TYR A 59 -6.30 -6.67 -1.38
CA TYR A 59 -6.47 -6.99 -2.79
C TYR A 59 -5.15 -7.50 -3.37
N VAL A 60 -5.15 -8.73 -3.87
CA VAL A 60 -3.95 -9.40 -4.38
C VAL A 60 -4.19 -9.95 -5.78
N LEU A 61 -3.18 -9.88 -6.64
CA LEU A 61 -3.22 -10.43 -7.99
C LEU A 61 -2.77 -11.90 -7.97
N SER A 62 -3.70 -12.82 -8.23
CA SER A 62 -3.42 -14.24 -8.27
C SER A 62 -2.53 -14.64 -9.45
N SER A 63 -2.01 -15.87 -9.44
CA SER A 63 -1.23 -16.45 -10.54
C SER A 63 -1.96 -16.47 -11.88
N GLU A 64 -3.29 -16.46 -11.84
CA GLU A 64 -4.18 -16.46 -13.00
C GLU A 64 -4.45 -15.04 -13.54
N GLY A 65 -3.83 -14.01 -12.94
CA GLY A 65 -4.00 -12.62 -13.34
C GLY A 65 -5.32 -11.99 -12.89
N ILE A 66 -5.99 -12.59 -11.89
CA ILE A 66 -7.26 -12.09 -11.35
C ILE A 66 -6.99 -11.45 -9.99
N VAL A 67 -7.61 -10.29 -9.75
CA VAL A 67 -7.57 -9.65 -8.42
C VAL A 67 -8.56 -10.37 -7.51
N ILE A 68 -8.05 -10.92 -6.41
CA ILE A 68 -8.81 -11.57 -5.35
C ILE A 68 -8.63 -10.83 -4.04
N VAL A 69 -9.57 -11.04 -3.11
CA VAL A 69 -9.43 -10.56 -1.74
C VAL A 69 -8.85 -11.67 -0.87
N SER A 70 -7.81 -11.35 -0.11
CA SER A 70 -7.09 -12.29 0.73
C SER A 70 -6.93 -11.76 2.16
N PRO A 71 -7.47 -12.45 3.18
CA PRO A 71 -7.35 -12.02 4.57
C PRO A 71 -5.91 -11.89 5.03
N VAL A 72 -5.63 -10.87 5.84
CA VAL A 72 -4.34 -10.75 6.53
C VAL A 72 -4.29 -11.78 7.66
N VAL A 73 -3.25 -12.60 7.66
CA VAL A 73 -3.05 -13.68 8.65
C VAL A 73 -1.89 -13.41 9.58
N GLU A 74 -0.96 -12.54 9.20
CA GLU A 74 0.22 -12.22 9.99
C GLU A 74 0.70 -10.79 9.67
N ILE A 75 1.15 -10.10 10.72
CA ILE A 75 1.79 -8.78 10.63
C ILE A 75 3.10 -8.88 11.42
N SER A 76 4.20 -8.53 10.77
CA SER A 76 5.53 -8.46 11.39
C SER A 76 6.13 -7.08 11.18
N ILE A 77 6.86 -6.60 12.18
CA ILE A 77 7.49 -5.28 12.14
C ILE A 77 9.00 -5.48 12.07
N GLU A 78 9.63 -4.90 11.06
CA GLU A 78 11.07 -5.03 10.81
C GLU A 78 11.67 -3.66 10.49
N THR A 79 12.79 -3.31 11.11
CA THR A 79 13.57 -2.13 10.70
C THR A 79 14.42 -2.49 9.48
N LYS A 80 14.25 -1.75 8.39
CA LYS A 80 15.04 -1.94 7.15
C LYS A 80 15.71 -0.65 6.74
N MET A 81 16.88 -0.81 6.11
CA MET A 81 17.59 0.27 5.43
C MET A 81 17.00 0.48 4.05
N GLY A 82 16.71 1.74 3.72
CA GLY A 82 16.25 2.11 2.40
C GLY A 82 14.73 2.04 2.26
N TYR A 83 14.12 3.12 1.80
CA TYR A 83 12.71 3.12 1.41
C TYR A 83 12.47 4.03 0.20
N PHE A 84 11.47 3.66 -0.60
CA PHE A 84 11.08 4.37 -1.81
C PHE A 84 9.55 4.39 -1.90
N ALA A 85 8.96 5.57 -2.15
CA ALA A 85 7.53 5.76 -2.38
C ALA A 85 7.30 6.25 -3.83
N PRO A 86 7.26 5.35 -4.82
CA PRO A 86 6.96 5.71 -6.19
C PRO A 86 5.54 6.23 -6.33
N LEU A 87 5.38 7.27 -7.14
CA LEU A 87 4.09 7.84 -7.52
C LEU A 87 3.80 7.51 -8.99
N THR A 88 2.68 6.81 -9.21
CA THR A 88 2.14 6.55 -10.55
C THR A 88 1.03 7.54 -10.88
N MET A 89 0.74 7.75 -12.17
CA MET A 89 -0.38 8.59 -12.60
C MET A 89 -1.74 8.08 -12.09
N SER A 90 -1.87 6.76 -11.88
CA SER A 90 -3.08 6.14 -11.34
C SER A 90 -3.20 6.27 -9.81
N GLY A 91 -2.13 6.64 -9.12
CA GLY A 91 -2.10 6.72 -7.65
C GLY A 91 -2.13 5.36 -6.94
N THR A 92 -2.04 4.26 -7.69
CA THR A 92 -1.98 2.88 -7.19
C THR A 92 -0.78 2.13 -7.79
N LEU A 93 -0.26 1.17 -7.03
CA LEU A 93 0.86 0.33 -7.40
C LEU A 93 0.56 -1.12 -7.06
N LEU A 94 1.05 -2.03 -7.91
CA LEU A 94 1.09 -3.44 -7.60
C LEU A 94 2.50 -3.78 -7.15
N VAL A 95 2.66 -4.09 -5.86
CA VAL A 95 3.95 -4.46 -5.26
C VAL A 95 3.83 -5.87 -4.69
N ASN A 96 4.70 -6.78 -5.12
CA ASN A 96 4.63 -8.20 -4.75
C ASN A 96 3.22 -8.80 -4.93
N ASN A 97 2.56 -8.45 -6.04
CA ASN A 97 1.21 -8.87 -6.36
C ASN A 97 0.15 -8.39 -5.35
N VAL A 98 0.42 -7.35 -4.55
CA VAL A 98 -0.54 -6.71 -3.65
C VAL A 98 -0.81 -5.29 -4.10
N VAL A 99 -2.07 -4.87 -4.12
CA VAL A 99 -2.47 -3.51 -4.49
C VAL A 99 -2.21 -2.56 -3.32
N ALA A 100 -1.34 -1.58 -3.53
CA ALA A 100 -1.01 -0.53 -2.58
C ALA A 100 -1.37 0.86 -3.14
N GLY A 101 -1.69 1.80 -2.25
CA GLY A 101 -1.80 3.20 -2.63
C GLY A 101 -0.41 3.80 -2.84
N CYS A 102 -0.28 4.83 -3.68
CA CYS A 102 1.00 5.54 -3.85
C CYS A 102 1.19 6.68 -2.84
N PHE A 103 0.21 6.97 -2.00
CA PHE A 103 0.22 8.11 -1.08
C PHE A 103 0.43 7.64 0.36
N SER A 104 1.35 8.27 1.08
CA SER A 104 1.70 7.96 2.47
C SER A 104 1.13 8.95 3.49
N HIS A 105 0.39 9.99 3.05
CA HIS A 105 -0.08 11.06 3.94
C HIS A 105 -1.39 11.75 3.52
N MET A 106 -1.93 11.48 2.33
CA MET A 106 -3.07 12.26 1.82
C MET A 106 -4.41 11.60 2.12
N HIS A 107 -5.05 12.05 3.19
CA HIS A 107 -6.51 11.99 3.35
C HIS A 107 -7.18 12.86 2.29
N SER A 108 -7.39 12.34 1.08
CA SER A 108 -8.55 12.67 0.24
C SER A 108 -8.42 12.00 -1.12
N HIS A 109 -9.46 11.25 -1.47
CA HIS A 109 -9.69 10.64 -2.77
C HIS A 109 -9.95 11.69 -3.90
N SER A 110 -9.63 12.98 -3.68
CA SER A 110 -9.95 14.09 -4.58
C SER A 110 -8.87 15.17 -4.73
N LEU A 111 -7.82 15.24 -3.90
CA LEU A 111 -6.74 16.24 -4.07
C LEU A 111 -5.50 15.73 -4.80
N GLY A 112 -5.26 14.42 -4.86
CA GLY A 112 -4.12 13.87 -5.61
C GLY A 112 -4.16 14.23 -7.10
N GLN A 113 -5.38 14.34 -7.67
CA GLN A 113 -5.58 14.82 -9.04
C GLN A 113 -5.41 16.34 -9.19
N LEU A 114 -5.58 17.12 -8.12
CA LEU A 114 -5.50 18.59 -8.18
C LEU A 114 -4.05 19.10 -8.19
N VAL A 115 -3.13 18.40 -7.50
CA VAL A 115 -1.69 18.70 -7.54
C VAL A 115 -1.04 18.22 -8.86
N MET A 116 -1.68 17.30 -9.57
CA MET A 116 -1.27 16.82 -10.90
C MET A 116 -2.05 17.46 -12.07
N ALA A 117 -2.94 18.42 -11.81
CA ALA A 117 -3.43 19.26 -12.89
C ALA A 117 -2.23 20.06 -13.43
N PRO A 118 -1.97 20.03 -14.75
CA PRO A 118 -0.76 20.64 -15.28
C PRO A 118 -0.77 22.12 -14.94
N ILE A 119 0.27 22.57 -14.24
CA ILE A 119 0.65 23.98 -14.29
C ILE A 119 1.03 24.20 -15.76
N ARG A 120 0.17 24.92 -16.49
CA ARG A 120 0.50 25.41 -17.83
C ARG A 120 1.57 26.49 -17.76
#